data_AF-A0A4Y6V8Y6-F1
#
_entry.id   AF-A0A4Y6V8Y6-F1
#
_cell.length_a   1.000
_cell.length_b   1.000
_cell.length_c   1.000
_cell.angle_alpha   90.00
_cell.angle_beta   90.00
_cell.angle_gamma   90.00
#
_symmetry.space_group_name_H-M   'P 1'
#
loop_
_entity.id
_entity.type
_entity.pdbx_description
1 polymer ?
#
loop_
_entity_poly.entity_id
_entity_poly.type
_entity_poly.pdbx_seq_one_letter_code
_entity_poly.pdbx_strand_id
1 'polypeptide(L)' 'MADSSQNGAARVRHDVRNALASALLSADILESHPDPNVQEHAATVIQSIERALNYLKSSS' A
#
# COMPACT_ATOMS: atom_id res chain seq x y z
N MET A 1 -10.68 -28.24 18.60
CA MET A 1 -11.22 -27.58 17.39
C MET A 1 -11.02 -26.08 17.60
N ALA A 2 -9.83 -25.58 17.28
CA ALA A 2 -9.38 -24.24 17.68
C ALA A 2 -9.28 -23.34 16.44
N ASP A 3 -10.08 -22.27 16.50
CA ASP A 3 -9.83 -20.94 15.94
C ASP A 3 -9.50 -20.80 14.44
N SER A 4 -10.53 -20.88 13.60
CA SER A 4 -10.48 -20.47 12.20
C SER A 4 -10.60 -18.94 12.00
N SER A 5 -10.80 -18.16 13.07
CA SER A 5 -11.13 -16.73 12.96
C SER A 5 -9.88 -15.84 12.86
N GLN A 6 -8.77 -16.24 13.51
CA GLN A 6 -7.51 -15.48 13.45
C GLN A 6 -6.81 -15.49 12.07
N ASN A 7 -7.08 -16.50 11.23
CA ASN A 7 -6.40 -16.67 9.94
C ASN A 7 -6.92 -15.71 8.84
N GLY A 8 -8.17 -15.26 8.96
CA GLY A 8 -8.80 -14.34 8.00
C GLY A 8 -8.18 -12.95 8.02
N ALA A 9 -7.95 -12.39 9.21
CA ALA A 9 -7.37 -11.06 9.36
C ALA A 9 -5.92 -10.99 8.86
N ALA A 10 -5.12 -12.03 9.11
CA ALA A 10 -3.75 -12.14 8.60
C ALA A 10 -3.72 -12.20 7.06
N ARG A 11 -4.63 -12.99 6.47
CA ARG A 11 -4.79 -13.08 5.01
C ARG A 11 -5.22 -11.76 4.39
N VAL A 12 -6.21 -11.07 4.99
CA VAL A 12 -6.64 -9.74 4.52
C VAL A 12 -5.50 -8.73 4.57
N ARG A 13 -4.72 -8.68 5.67
CA ARG A 13 -3.55 -7.79 5.76
C ARG A 13 -2.52 -8.10 4.67
N HIS A 14 -2.28 -9.38 4.39
CA HIS A 14 -1.38 -9.79 3.32
C HIS A 14 -1.88 -9.32 1.95
N ASP A 15 -3.15 -9.58 1.63
CA ASP A 15 -3.73 -9.23 0.33
C ASP A 15 -3.76 -7.71 0.13
N VAL A 16 -4.08 -6.94 1.17
CA VAL A 16 -4.01 -5.47 1.13
C VAL A 16 -2.57 -5.01 0.94
N ARG A 17 -1.58 -5.59 1.64
CA ARG A 17 -0.17 -5.25 1.45
C ARG A 17 0.28 -5.51 0.02
N ASN A 18 -0.15 -6.61 -0.59
CA ASN A 18 0.14 -6.92 -1.99
C ASN A 18 -0.49 -5.90 -2.95
N ALA A 19 -1.77 -5.54 -2.75
CA ALA A 19 -2.43 -4.55 -3.58
C ALA A 19 -1.75 -3.17 -3.49
N LEU A 20 -1.35 -2.77 -2.28
CA LEU A 20 -0.61 -1.52 -2.04
C LEU A 20 0.78 -1.54 -2.67
N ALA A 21 1.47 -2.68 -2.70
CA ALA A 21 2.77 -2.81 -3.37
C ALA A 21 2.65 -2.56 -4.90
N SER A 22 1.63 -3.12 -5.54
CA SER A 22 1.35 -2.88 -6.97
C SER A 22 1.00 -1.41 -7.25
N ALA A 23 0.25 -0.77 -6.35
CA ALA A 23 -0.07 0.65 -6.46
C ALA A 23 1.18 1.53 -6.30
N LEU A 24 2.08 1.17 -5.37
CA LEU A 24 3.33 1.90 -5.15
C LEU A 24 4.22 1.85 -6.39
N LEU A 25 4.37 0.67 -7.01
CA LEU A 25 5.13 0.52 -8.26
C LEU A 25 4.56 1.40 -9.38
N SER A 26 3.23 1.46 -9.50
CA SER A 26 2.58 2.31 -10.49
C SER A 26 2.83 3.80 -10.21
N ALA A 27 2.83 4.19 -8.94
CA ALA A 27 3.09 5.56 -8.53
C ALA A 27 4.57 5.96 -8.74
N ASP A 28 5.51 5.06 -8.50
CA ASP A 28 6.95 5.24 -8.77
C ASP A 28 7.22 5.51 -10.25
N ILE A 29 6.51 4.79 -11.14
CA ILE A 29 6.56 5.08 -12.59
C ILE A 29 6.04 6.49 -12.89
N LEU A 30 4.92 6.91 -12.26
CA LEU A 30 4.35 8.24 -12.46
C LEU A 30 5.26 9.36 -11.92
N GLU A 31 6.04 9.11 -10.88
CA GLU A 31 7.01 10.05 -10.34
C GLU A 31 8.13 10.38 -11.35
N SER A 32 8.47 9.43 -12.22
CA SER A 32 9.44 9.65 -13.31
C SER A 32 8.89 10.44 -14.50
N HIS A 33 7.59 10.77 -14.51
CA HIS A 33 6.96 11.49 -15.61
C HIS A 33 7.47 12.94 -15.70
N PRO A 34 7.71 13.53 -16.88
CA PRO A 34 8.28 14.88 -17.01
C PRO A 34 7.32 16.03 -16.64
N ASP A 35 6.03 15.76 -16.49
CA ASP A 35 5.04 16.77 -16.09
C ASP A 35 5.08 16.99 -14.57
N PRO A 36 5.38 18.21 -14.09
CA PRO A 36 5.50 18.50 -12.66
C PRO A 36 4.22 18.25 -11.85
N ASN A 37 3.03 18.43 -12.45
CA ASN A 37 1.78 18.13 -11.74
C ASN A 37 1.62 16.62 -11.55
N VAL A 38 2.02 15.83 -12.54
CA VAL A 38 1.99 14.36 -12.45
C VAL A 38 2.96 13.87 -11.37
N GLN A 39 4.14 14.46 -11.28
CA GLN A 39 5.12 14.16 -10.23
C GLN A 39 4.58 14.47 -8.82
N GLU A 40 3.97 15.65 -8.64
CA GLU A 40 3.40 16.05 -7.34
C GLU A 40 2.26 15.09 -6.91
N HIS A 41 1.39 14.73 -7.84
CA HIS A 41 0.34 13.75 -7.60
C HIS A 41 0.91 12.36 -7.28
N ALA A 42 1.94 11.91 -8.00
CA ALA A 42 2.63 10.66 -7.74
C ALA A 42 3.24 10.62 -6.33
N ALA A 43 3.97 11.66 -5.94
CA ALA A 43 4.55 11.80 -4.61
C ALA A 43 3.48 11.77 -3.50
N THR A 44 2.32 12.39 -3.74
CA THR A 44 1.18 12.36 -2.82
C THR A 44 0.60 10.94 -2.67
N VAL A 45 0.49 10.22 -3.77
CA VAL A 45 0.02 8.82 -3.78
C VAL A 45 1.00 7.92 -3.04
N ILE A 46 2.31 8.04 -3.32
CA ILE A 46 3.38 7.28 -2.64
C ILE A 46 3.28 7.48 -1.13
N GLN A 47 3.28 8.73 -0.65
CA GLN A 47 3.18 9.04 0.78
C GLN A 47 1.91 8.46 1.42
N SER A 48 0.79 8.49 0.70
CA SER A 48 -0.49 7.95 1.20
C SER A 48 -0.44 6.42 1.33
N ILE A 49 0.15 5.73 0.35
CA ILE A 49 0.34 4.28 0.37
C ILE A 49 1.29 3.87 1.52
N GLU A 50 2.39 4.60 1.71
CA GLU A 50 3.34 4.33 2.80
C GLU A 50 2.69 4.49 4.18
N ARG A 51 1.86 5.54 4.37
CA ARG A 51 1.07 5.71 5.61
C ARG A 51 0.12 4.53 5.82
N ALA A 52 -0.59 4.08 4.78
CA ALA A 52 -1.48 2.92 4.86
C ALA A 52 -0.71 1.64 5.22
N LEU A 53 0.46 1.41 4.61
CA LEU A 53 1.34 0.28 4.94
C LEU A 53 1.81 0.34 6.40
N ASN A 54 2.11 1.53 6.93
CA ASN A 54 2.48 1.70 8.33
C ASN A 54 1.33 1.34 9.28
N TYR A 55 0.09 1.74 8.98
CA TYR A 55 -1.07 1.31 9.77
C TYR A 55 -1.23 -0.22 9.78
N LEU A 56 -0.95 -0.89 8.66
CA LEU A 56 -1.01 -2.35 8.55
C LEU A 56 0.14 -3.06 9.29
N LYS A 57 1.29 -2.41 9.43
CA LYS A 57 2.44 -2.94 10.20
C LYS A 57 2.25 -2.77 11.71
N SER A 58 1.69 -1.65 12.14
CA SER A 58 1.47 -1.36 13.57
C SER A 58 0.31 -2.13 14.21
N SER A 59 -0.50 -2.82 13.40
CA SER A 59 -1.64 -3.62 13.85
C SER A 59 -1.30 -5.10 14.14
N SER A 60 -0.03 -5.43 14.41
CA SER A 60 0.42 -6.79 14.78
C SER A 60 0.65 -6.96 16.27
#